data_AF-A0A7C4MUQ7-F1
#
_entry.id   AF-A0A7C4MUQ7-F1
#
_cell.length_a   1.000
_cell.length_b   1.000
_cell.length_c   1.000
_cell.angle_alpha   90.00
_cell.angle_beta   90.00
_cell.angle_gamma   90.00
#
_symmetry.space_group_name_H-M   'P 1'
#
loop_
_entity.id
_entity.type
_entity.pdbx_description
1 polymer ?
#
loop_
_entity_poly.entity_id
_entity_poly.type
_entity_poly.pdbx_seq_one_letter_code
_entity_poly.pdbx_strand_id
1 'polypeptide(L)'
;MVAYRPKPIDARFNNPVDPQIEMEFQRRAAAVIASQAKIKVPAGNTYFENEKRTYGYLMAQVLAGREGALADLQTEDAQAQQWHRETRGIDYYACFTLKHQTRKYFYFGDRLDPAYRQRMFEGARAWTARDPLLRPHYAFRGPGEGWGPDQRNSWVDVRTTENLHLMRITSVYLFAEETGNRATAEKYKQLIRRYAHALYRVGIGEWDSENYHGHSLAPLCNLFDFAKDDDVRLWAKACLDWFYLAGAVKYYRGAFGGPTKRDYNHPQPFGGSAANMLWLHFGDSPIEKMDRWESDEVHVITSAYRPPPAVIAVAQKRFDRPVELLSAKPSYS
;
A
#
# COMPACT_ATOMS: atom_id res chain seq x y z
N MET A 1 22.01 15.26 -0.49
CA MET A 1 21.18 14.06 -0.74
C MET A 1 19.73 14.49 -0.71
N VAL A 2 18.91 14.10 -1.69
CA VAL A 2 17.45 14.37 -1.66
C VAL A 2 16.85 13.52 -0.55
N ALA A 3 16.10 14.14 0.36
CA ALA A 3 15.36 13.44 1.41
C ALA A 3 13.88 13.40 1.04
N TYR A 4 13.28 12.21 1.02
CA TYR A 4 11.86 12.03 0.79
C TYR A 4 11.14 12.14 2.13
N ARG A 5 10.38 13.22 2.30
CA ARG A 5 9.76 13.56 3.58
C ARG A 5 8.29 13.16 3.59
N PRO A 6 7.80 12.52 4.66
CA PRO A 6 6.38 12.25 4.81
C PRO A 6 5.57 13.53 5.01
N LYS A 7 4.24 13.43 4.90
CA LYS A 7 3.37 14.48 5.44
C LYS A 7 3.56 14.53 6.96
N PRO A 8 3.47 15.72 7.59
CA PRO A 8 3.61 15.84 9.03
C PRO A 8 2.59 14.99 9.78
N ILE A 9 3.05 14.28 10.80
CA ILE A 9 2.23 13.52 11.75
C ILE A 9 2.63 13.93 13.16
N ASP A 10 1.69 13.84 14.10
CA ASP A 10 1.96 14.07 15.51
C ASP A 10 3.04 13.09 16.01
N ALA A 11 4.06 13.64 16.67
CA ALA A 11 5.22 12.90 17.13
C ALA A 11 4.87 11.73 18.06
N ARG A 12 3.73 11.78 18.78
CA ARG A 12 3.30 10.67 19.65
C ARG A 12 3.04 9.35 18.91
N PHE A 13 2.81 9.39 17.60
CA PHE A 13 2.61 8.19 16.79
C PHE A 13 3.91 7.60 16.25
N ASN A 14 5.00 8.36 16.27
CA ASN A 14 6.26 7.93 15.70
C ASN A 14 6.98 6.96 16.63
N ASN A 15 7.51 5.87 16.06
CA ASN A 15 8.52 5.09 16.75
C ASN A 15 9.81 5.92 16.87
N PRO A 16 10.65 5.70 17.91
CA PRO A 16 11.96 6.32 17.98
C PRO A 16 12.84 5.81 16.84
N VAL A 17 13.58 6.72 16.18
CA VAL A 17 14.43 6.40 15.02
C VAL A 17 15.83 6.96 15.27
N ASP A 18 16.83 6.09 15.15
CA ASP A 18 18.23 6.51 15.16
C ASP A 18 18.54 7.35 13.89
N PRO A 19 19.18 8.53 14.01
CA PRO A 19 19.49 9.37 12.85
C PRO A 19 20.34 8.68 11.76
N GLN A 20 21.23 7.75 12.12
CA GLN A 20 22.01 6.97 11.16
C GLN A 20 21.12 5.98 10.40
N ILE A 21 20.19 5.31 11.09
CA ILE A 21 19.21 4.41 10.46
C ILE A 21 18.33 5.19 9.46
N GLU A 22 17.87 6.40 9.83
CA GLU A 22 17.09 7.25 8.91
C GLU A 22 17.93 7.69 7.71
N MET A 23 19.19 8.09 7.92
CA MET A 23 20.09 8.46 6.83
C MET A 23 20.31 7.30 5.85
N GLU A 24 20.50 6.08 6.35
CA GLU A 24 20.62 4.89 5.52
C GLU A 24 19.33 4.57 4.76
N PHE A 25 18.17 4.68 5.42
CA PHE A 25 16.87 4.54 4.77
C PHE A 25 16.73 5.53 3.61
N GLN A 26 17.06 6.80 3.82
CA GLN A 26 16.98 7.84 2.78
C GLN A 26 17.95 7.55 1.62
N ARG A 27 19.16 7.04 1.91
CA ARG A 27 20.11 6.61 0.86
C ARG A 27 19.53 5.46 0.03
N ARG A 28 18.93 4.46 0.67
CA ARG A 28 18.28 3.33 -0.01
C ARG A 28 17.07 3.79 -0.83
N ALA A 29 16.23 4.65 -0.26
CA ALA A 29 15.10 5.27 -0.95
C ALA A 29 15.54 6.02 -2.21
N ALA A 30 16.61 6.81 -2.14
CA ALA A 30 17.15 7.52 -3.29
C ALA A 30 17.59 6.58 -4.42
N ALA A 31 18.21 5.45 -4.08
CA ALA A 31 18.58 4.43 -5.06
C ALA A 31 17.35 3.80 -5.73
N VAL A 32 16.30 3.47 -4.95
CA VAL A 32 15.04 2.93 -5.48
C VAL A 32 14.37 3.93 -6.41
N ILE A 33 14.19 5.17 -5.97
CA ILE A 33 13.55 6.23 -6.77
C ILE A 33 14.34 6.48 -8.06
N ALA A 34 15.67 6.54 -8.00
CA ALA A 34 16.50 6.70 -9.20
C ALA A 34 16.38 5.53 -10.18
N SER A 35 16.17 4.30 -9.69
CA SER A 35 15.97 3.13 -10.52
C SER A 35 14.57 3.12 -11.15
N GLN A 36 13.53 3.28 -10.34
CA GLN A 36 12.13 3.32 -10.80
C GLN A 36 11.85 4.49 -11.75
N ALA A 37 12.54 5.62 -11.60
CA ALA A 37 12.41 6.77 -12.49
C ALA A 37 12.78 6.48 -13.95
N LYS A 38 13.61 5.45 -14.19
CA LYS A 38 14.05 5.04 -15.53
C LYS A 38 13.06 4.09 -16.22
N ILE A 39 12.10 3.54 -15.48
CA ILE A 39 11.13 2.58 -16.01
C ILE A 39 10.16 3.32 -16.94
N LYS A 40 10.09 2.89 -18.20
CA LYS A 40 9.08 3.38 -19.14
C LYS A 40 7.74 2.77 -18.78
N VAL A 41 6.76 3.62 -18.48
CA VAL A 41 5.38 3.21 -18.19
C VAL A 41 4.44 3.86 -19.21
N PRO A 42 3.46 3.12 -19.74
CA PRO A 42 2.46 3.69 -20.62
C PRO A 42 1.48 4.54 -19.79
N ALA A 43 1.66 5.86 -19.80
CA ALA A 43 0.62 6.77 -19.34
C ALA A 43 -0.62 6.56 -20.24
N GLY A 44 -1.74 6.12 -19.67
CA GLY A 44 -2.98 5.94 -20.43
C GLY A 44 -3.42 4.49 -20.72
N ASN A 45 -2.60 3.45 -20.49
CA ASN A 45 -3.10 2.06 -20.54
C ASN A 45 -3.78 1.71 -19.21
N THR A 46 -5.00 2.22 -19.12
CA THR A 46 -5.79 2.40 -17.92
C THR A 46 -6.85 1.31 -17.72
N TYR A 47 -6.91 0.34 -18.65
CA TYR A 47 -7.94 -0.68 -18.64
C TYR A 47 -7.84 -1.62 -17.43
N PHE A 48 -8.91 -1.71 -16.64
CA PHE A 48 -9.04 -2.56 -15.45
C PHE A 48 -7.91 -2.38 -14.43
N GLU A 49 -7.03 -3.37 -14.30
CA GLU A 49 -5.90 -3.38 -13.35
C GLU A 49 -4.58 -3.05 -14.02
N ASN A 50 -4.55 -2.66 -15.30
CA ASN A 50 -3.31 -2.40 -16.02
C ASN A 50 -2.49 -1.27 -15.36
N GLU A 51 -3.15 -0.39 -14.61
CA GLU A 51 -2.57 0.72 -13.85
C GLU A 51 -1.89 0.30 -12.55
N LYS A 52 -2.06 -0.96 -12.13
CA LYS A 52 -1.58 -1.49 -10.84
C LYS A 52 -0.11 -1.22 -10.55
N ARG A 53 0.71 -1.03 -11.59
CA ARG A 53 2.13 -0.65 -11.48
C ARG A 53 2.42 0.76 -11.93
N THR A 54 1.67 1.25 -12.92
CA THR A 54 1.89 2.56 -13.56
C THR A 54 1.87 3.71 -12.55
N TYR A 55 0.87 3.78 -11.68
CA TYR A 55 0.79 4.90 -10.73
C TYR A 55 1.95 4.92 -9.72
N GLY A 56 2.36 3.76 -9.21
CA GLY A 56 3.50 3.67 -8.32
C GLY A 56 4.79 4.19 -8.94
N TYR A 57 5.08 3.78 -10.18
CA TYR A 57 6.23 4.27 -10.93
C TYR A 57 6.13 5.75 -11.30
N LEU A 58 4.94 6.24 -11.70
CA LEU A 58 4.73 7.67 -11.96
C LEU A 58 4.94 8.51 -10.69
N MET A 59 4.46 8.05 -9.53
CA MET A 59 4.74 8.72 -8.26
C MET A 59 6.24 8.73 -7.94
N ALA A 60 6.96 7.65 -8.18
CA ALA A 60 8.42 7.62 -8.05
C ALA A 60 9.12 8.59 -9.03
N GLN A 61 8.66 8.68 -10.27
CA GLN A 61 9.15 9.64 -11.27
C GLN A 61 8.90 11.10 -10.85
N VAL A 62 7.74 11.39 -10.26
CA VAL A 62 7.41 12.70 -9.67
C VAL A 62 8.33 13.05 -8.49
N LEU A 63 8.76 12.07 -7.69
CA LEU A 63 9.76 12.25 -6.63
C LEU A 63 11.18 12.42 -7.17
N ALA A 64 11.50 11.78 -8.29
CA ALA A 64 12.78 11.95 -8.99
C ALA A 64 12.90 13.27 -9.76
N GLY A 65 11.81 14.05 -9.85
CA GLY A 65 11.78 15.30 -10.59
C GLY A 65 11.72 15.13 -12.11
N ARG A 66 11.24 13.99 -12.60
CA ARG A 66 11.04 13.78 -14.05
C ARG A 66 9.99 14.75 -14.58
N GLU A 67 10.35 15.49 -15.62
CA GLU A 67 9.43 16.37 -16.35
C GLU A 67 8.23 15.58 -16.92
N GLY A 68 7.04 16.17 -16.88
CA GLY A 68 5.81 15.55 -17.39
C GLY A 68 5.21 14.45 -16.51
N ALA A 69 5.96 13.83 -15.59
CA ALA A 69 5.46 12.71 -14.77
C ALA A 69 4.23 13.07 -13.92
N LEU A 70 4.14 14.33 -13.47
CA LEU A 70 2.99 14.83 -12.73
C LEU A 70 1.74 15.00 -13.62
N ALA A 71 1.93 15.38 -14.89
CA ALA A 71 0.85 15.42 -15.87
C ALA A 71 0.40 14.00 -16.22
N ASP A 72 1.34 13.08 -16.46
CA ASP A 72 1.08 11.66 -16.72
C ASP A 72 0.25 11.02 -15.59
N LEU A 73 0.55 11.35 -14.33
CA LEU A 73 -0.13 10.86 -13.12
C LEU A 73 -1.62 11.29 -13.03
N GLN A 74 -2.00 12.31 -13.80
CA GLN A 74 -3.34 12.91 -13.82
C GLN A 74 -4.09 12.63 -15.14
N THR A 75 -3.51 11.80 -16.01
CA THR A 75 -4.15 11.40 -17.28
C THR A 75 -5.55 10.83 -17.01
N GLU A 76 -6.51 11.18 -17.86
CA GLU A 76 -7.86 10.65 -17.75
C GLU A 76 -7.88 9.14 -17.98
N ASP A 77 -8.67 8.46 -17.17
CA ASP A 77 -8.83 7.02 -17.23
C ASP A 77 -9.55 6.61 -18.53
N ALA A 78 -9.10 5.53 -19.18
CA ALA A 78 -9.67 5.03 -20.43
C ALA A 78 -11.14 4.60 -20.29
N GLN A 79 -11.57 4.26 -19.08
CA GLN A 79 -12.94 3.89 -18.72
C GLN A 79 -13.67 5.04 -18.00
N ALA A 80 -13.18 6.28 -18.08
CA ALA A 80 -13.74 7.47 -17.42
C ALA A 80 -15.24 7.68 -17.72
N GLN A 81 -15.64 7.51 -18.98
CA GLN A 81 -17.04 7.68 -19.44
C GLN A 81 -17.88 6.39 -19.30
N GLN A 82 -17.26 5.31 -18.82
CA GLN A 82 -17.89 4.01 -18.63
C GLN A 82 -17.89 3.65 -17.15
N TRP A 83 -16.95 2.82 -16.71
CA TRP A 83 -16.89 2.30 -15.35
C TRP A 83 -16.81 3.40 -14.31
N HIS A 84 -16.12 4.51 -14.62
CA HIS A 84 -15.84 5.56 -13.65
C HIS A 84 -16.72 6.79 -13.84
N ARG A 85 -17.82 6.68 -14.61
CA ARG A 85 -18.73 7.80 -14.91
C ARG A 85 -19.27 8.45 -13.63
N GLU A 86 -19.71 7.61 -12.69
CA GLU A 86 -20.29 8.06 -11.42
C GLU A 86 -19.25 8.61 -10.43
N THR A 87 -17.96 8.36 -10.70
CA THR A 87 -16.83 8.80 -9.87
C THR A 87 -15.98 9.86 -10.58
N ARG A 88 -16.60 10.66 -11.47
CA ARG A 88 -15.96 11.78 -12.19
C ARG A 88 -14.76 11.35 -13.04
N GLY A 89 -14.81 10.13 -13.57
CA GLY A 89 -13.76 9.55 -14.38
C GLY A 89 -12.54 9.08 -13.60
N ILE A 90 -12.65 8.92 -12.26
CA ILE A 90 -11.56 8.41 -11.41
C ILE A 90 -11.81 6.95 -11.04
N ASP A 91 -10.84 6.08 -11.28
CA ASP A 91 -10.91 4.68 -10.85
C ASP A 91 -10.75 4.55 -9.33
N TYR A 92 -11.83 4.12 -8.66
CA TYR A 92 -11.84 3.70 -7.25
C TYR A 92 -12.25 2.22 -7.07
N TYR A 93 -12.30 1.44 -8.15
CA TYR A 93 -12.97 0.15 -8.19
C TYR A 93 -11.97 -0.98 -7.97
N ALA A 94 -10.86 -0.99 -8.70
CA ALA A 94 -9.85 -2.04 -8.61
C ALA A 94 -8.89 -1.81 -7.43
N CYS A 95 -8.73 -2.78 -6.52
CA CYS A 95 -7.93 -2.59 -5.31
C CYS A 95 -6.45 -2.22 -5.57
N PHE A 96 -5.83 -2.84 -6.58
CA PHE A 96 -4.45 -2.53 -6.92
C PHE A 96 -4.26 -1.09 -7.43
N THR A 97 -5.24 -0.54 -8.13
CA THR A 97 -5.28 0.87 -8.50
C THR A 97 -5.56 1.74 -7.26
N LEU A 98 -6.57 1.35 -6.49
CA LEU A 98 -7.14 2.10 -5.38
C LEU A 98 -6.09 2.50 -4.31
N LYS A 99 -5.18 1.60 -3.93
CA LYS A 99 -4.10 1.96 -2.98
C LYS A 99 -3.24 3.12 -3.48
N HIS A 100 -2.96 3.17 -4.78
CA HIS A 100 -2.15 4.23 -5.40
C HIS A 100 -2.96 5.52 -5.54
N GLN A 101 -4.25 5.42 -5.87
CA GLN A 101 -5.15 6.58 -5.92
C GLN A 101 -5.24 7.29 -4.57
N THR A 102 -5.31 6.52 -3.48
CA THR A 102 -5.26 7.05 -2.11
C THR A 102 -3.97 7.84 -1.88
N ARG A 103 -2.80 7.26 -2.15
CA ARG A 103 -1.51 7.96 -2.01
C ARG A 103 -1.42 9.20 -2.91
N LYS A 104 -1.85 9.09 -4.17
CA LYS A 104 -1.88 10.18 -5.13
C LYS A 104 -2.68 11.36 -4.58
N TYR A 105 -3.87 11.11 -4.04
CA TYR A 105 -4.72 12.15 -3.47
C TYR A 105 -4.13 12.77 -2.20
N PHE A 106 -3.79 11.95 -1.19
CA PHE A 106 -3.43 12.47 0.12
C PHE A 106 -1.98 12.97 0.21
N TYR A 107 -1.03 12.28 -0.43
CA TYR A 107 0.38 12.67 -0.38
C TYR A 107 0.76 13.67 -1.47
N PHE A 108 0.37 13.42 -2.72
CA PHE A 108 0.73 14.26 -3.86
C PHE A 108 -0.31 15.36 -4.15
N GLY A 109 -1.44 15.38 -3.44
CA GLY A 109 -2.57 16.27 -3.75
C GLY A 109 -2.26 17.76 -3.77
N ASP A 110 -1.29 18.23 -2.99
CA ASP A 110 -0.82 19.62 -3.02
C ASP A 110 -0.02 19.98 -4.29
N ARG A 111 0.42 18.97 -5.04
CA ARG A 111 1.12 19.12 -6.32
C ARG A 111 0.22 18.87 -7.52
N LEU A 112 -0.93 18.21 -7.34
CA LEU A 112 -1.87 17.96 -8.44
C LEU A 112 -2.51 19.28 -8.91
N ASP A 113 -2.99 19.29 -10.16
CA ASP A 113 -3.84 20.35 -10.67
C ASP A 113 -5.06 20.50 -9.73
N PRO A 114 -5.40 21.73 -9.29
CA PRO A 114 -6.49 21.93 -8.35
C PRO A 114 -7.85 21.40 -8.85
N ALA A 115 -8.14 21.51 -10.15
CA ALA A 115 -9.38 21.00 -10.73
C ALA A 115 -9.38 19.47 -10.77
N TYR A 116 -8.23 18.85 -11.07
CA TYR A 116 -8.09 17.38 -10.99
C TYR A 116 -8.27 16.88 -9.55
N ARG A 117 -7.64 17.52 -8.57
CA ARG A 117 -7.80 17.17 -7.15
C ARG A 117 -9.26 17.31 -6.70
N GLN A 118 -9.93 18.38 -7.11
CA GLN A 118 -11.35 18.58 -6.83
C GLN A 118 -12.21 17.48 -7.47
N ARG A 119 -11.91 17.07 -8.70
CA ARG A 119 -12.54 15.90 -9.35
C ARG A 119 -12.36 14.62 -8.54
N MET A 120 -11.16 14.34 -8.02
CA MET A 120 -10.93 13.19 -7.13
C MET A 120 -11.79 13.29 -5.86
N PHE A 121 -11.84 14.44 -5.22
CA PHE A 121 -12.69 14.63 -4.03
C PHE A 121 -14.18 14.38 -4.34
N GLU A 122 -14.70 14.93 -5.43
CA GLU A 122 -16.10 14.73 -5.82
C GLU A 122 -16.41 13.28 -6.21
N GLY A 123 -15.50 12.63 -6.93
CA GLY A 123 -15.61 11.21 -7.28
C GLY A 123 -15.62 10.33 -6.04
N ALA A 124 -14.70 10.56 -5.10
CA ALA A 124 -14.65 9.88 -3.82
C ALA A 124 -15.92 10.11 -2.98
N ARG A 125 -16.47 11.34 -3.01
CA ARG A 125 -17.72 11.67 -2.31
C ARG A 125 -18.90 10.87 -2.87
N ALA A 126 -19.01 10.75 -4.19
CA ALA A 126 -20.06 9.95 -4.83
C ALA A 126 -19.86 8.44 -4.59
N TRP A 127 -18.61 7.98 -4.64
CA TRP A 127 -18.21 6.60 -4.39
C TRP A 127 -18.56 6.14 -2.98
N THR A 128 -18.16 6.92 -1.97
CA THR A 128 -18.36 6.59 -0.55
C THR A 128 -19.69 7.04 0.02
N ALA A 129 -20.54 7.74 -0.73
CA ALA A 129 -21.89 8.20 -0.31
C ALA A 129 -22.75 7.08 0.29
N ARG A 130 -22.52 5.84 -0.15
CA ARG A 130 -22.99 4.59 0.45
C ARG A 130 -21.82 3.62 0.48
N ASP A 131 -21.97 2.51 1.19
CA ASP A 131 -20.97 1.44 1.11
C ASP A 131 -20.75 1.03 -0.36
N PRO A 132 -19.53 1.17 -0.91
CA PRO A 132 -19.27 0.80 -2.30
C PRO A 132 -19.22 -0.73 -2.50
N LEU A 133 -19.00 -1.51 -1.44
CA LEU A 133 -18.93 -2.96 -1.54
C LEU A 133 -20.32 -3.53 -1.88
N LEU A 134 -20.40 -4.28 -2.98
CA LEU A 134 -21.62 -4.87 -3.53
C LEU A 134 -22.71 -3.83 -3.88
N ARG A 135 -22.32 -2.57 -4.04
CA ARG A 135 -23.20 -1.53 -4.60
C ARG A 135 -23.38 -1.81 -6.10
N PRO A 136 -24.60 -1.93 -6.62
CA PRO A 136 -24.83 -2.15 -8.05
C PRO A 136 -24.27 -1.01 -8.89
N HIS A 137 -23.55 -1.37 -9.95
CA HIS A 137 -22.99 -0.45 -10.93
C HIS A 137 -23.78 -0.52 -12.24
N TYR A 138 -24.06 0.63 -12.85
CA TYR A 138 -24.95 0.70 -14.02
C TYR A 138 -24.43 -0.11 -15.24
N ALA A 139 -23.11 -0.23 -15.36
CA ALA A 139 -22.46 -0.93 -16.46
C ALA A 139 -22.17 -2.40 -16.17
N PHE A 140 -22.28 -2.85 -14.91
CA PHE A 140 -21.91 -4.22 -14.51
C PHE A 140 -23.15 -5.09 -14.49
N ARG A 141 -23.13 -6.18 -15.25
CA ARG A 141 -24.33 -7.01 -15.46
C ARG A 141 -24.52 -8.09 -14.39
N GLY A 142 -23.43 -8.61 -13.79
CA GLY A 142 -23.44 -9.62 -12.72
C GLY A 142 -24.23 -10.91 -12.99
N PRO A 143 -24.08 -11.95 -12.15
CA PRO A 143 -22.79 -12.59 -11.89
C PRO A 143 -22.26 -13.29 -13.16
N GLY A 144 -21.04 -12.96 -13.56
CA GLY A 144 -20.29 -13.68 -14.59
C GLY A 144 -19.12 -14.48 -14.00
N GLU A 145 -18.30 -15.11 -14.85
CA GLU A 145 -17.11 -15.84 -14.41
C GLU A 145 -16.03 -14.85 -13.91
N GLY A 146 -15.72 -14.89 -12.61
CA GLY A 146 -14.60 -14.14 -12.02
C GLY A 146 -14.91 -13.49 -10.68
N TRP A 147 -14.01 -12.61 -10.22
CA TRP A 147 -14.06 -11.98 -8.89
C TRP A 147 -13.88 -10.46 -8.90
N GLY A 148 -13.75 -9.84 -10.07
CA GLY A 148 -13.62 -8.39 -10.22
C GLY A 148 -14.93 -7.64 -9.90
N PRO A 149 -14.85 -6.30 -9.73
CA PRO A 149 -16.02 -5.45 -9.54
C PRO A 149 -17.11 -5.65 -10.61
N ASP A 150 -16.70 -5.84 -11.87
CA ASP A 150 -17.55 -6.07 -13.04
C ASP A 150 -18.31 -7.40 -12.97
N GLN A 151 -17.62 -8.47 -12.57
CA GLN A 151 -18.18 -9.81 -12.46
C GLN A 151 -19.13 -9.95 -11.27
N ARG A 152 -18.96 -9.09 -10.25
CA ARG A 152 -19.69 -9.17 -8.98
C ARG A 152 -20.62 -7.98 -8.76
N ASN A 153 -20.79 -7.13 -9.77
CA ASN A 153 -21.65 -5.94 -9.76
C ASN A 153 -21.45 -5.08 -8.51
N SER A 154 -20.22 -4.60 -8.31
CA SER A 154 -19.79 -3.85 -7.13
C SER A 154 -19.04 -2.58 -7.52
N TRP A 155 -19.12 -1.51 -6.72
CA TRP A 155 -18.35 -0.28 -6.93
C TRP A 155 -16.91 -0.36 -6.40
N VAL A 156 -16.54 -1.50 -5.82
CA VAL A 156 -15.18 -1.81 -5.40
C VAL A 156 -14.96 -3.31 -5.45
N ASP A 157 -13.73 -3.72 -5.67
CA ASP A 157 -13.31 -5.11 -5.70
C ASP A 157 -13.80 -5.89 -4.47
N VAL A 158 -14.39 -7.05 -4.71
CA VAL A 158 -15.03 -7.86 -3.66
C VAL A 158 -14.11 -8.95 -3.11
N ARG A 159 -12.96 -9.21 -3.76
CA ARG A 159 -12.03 -10.25 -3.33
C ARG A 159 -11.59 -10.05 -1.88
N THR A 160 -11.40 -11.15 -1.18
CA THR A 160 -11.13 -11.19 0.26
C THR A 160 -9.73 -11.69 0.61
N THR A 161 -8.85 -11.88 -0.39
CA THR A 161 -7.43 -12.06 -0.09
C THR A 161 -6.93 -10.85 0.70
N GLU A 162 -6.04 -11.08 1.66
CA GLU A 162 -5.71 -10.10 2.69
C GLU A 162 -5.26 -8.76 2.10
N ASN A 163 -4.36 -8.79 1.11
CA ASN A 163 -3.88 -7.60 0.43
C ASN A 163 -5.03 -6.77 -0.19
N LEU A 164 -5.96 -7.40 -0.92
CA LEU A 164 -7.09 -6.75 -1.56
C LEU A 164 -8.10 -6.25 -0.52
N HIS A 165 -8.31 -7.02 0.54
CA HIS A 165 -9.13 -6.61 1.67
C HIS A 165 -8.58 -5.32 2.31
N LEU A 166 -7.27 -5.29 2.61
CA LEU A 166 -6.61 -4.12 3.18
C LEU A 166 -6.69 -2.90 2.25
N MET A 167 -6.38 -3.07 0.96
CA MET A 167 -6.48 -1.99 -0.03
C MET A 167 -7.88 -1.39 -0.07
N ARG A 168 -8.92 -2.23 -0.04
CA ARG A 168 -10.32 -1.80 0.00
C ARG A 168 -10.62 -1.07 1.30
N ILE A 169 -10.45 -1.73 2.45
CA ILE A 169 -10.99 -1.18 3.70
C ILE A 169 -10.31 0.12 4.12
N THR A 170 -9.00 0.23 3.88
CA THR A 170 -8.22 1.43 4.21
C THR A 170 -8.61 2.60 3.31
N SER A 171 -8.69 2.37 1.99
CA SER A 171 -8.98 3.44 1.04
C SER A 171 -10.43 3.93 1.13
N VAL A 172 -11.40 3.02 1.29
CA VAL A 172 -12.80 3.42 1.52
C VAL A 172 -12.92 4.22 2.81
N TYR A 173 -12.26 3.78 3.90
CA TYR A 173 -12.25 4.53 5.15
C TYR A 173 -11.69 5.95 4.96
N LEU A 174 -10.49 6.08 4.39
CA LEU A 174 -9.81 7.37 4.23
C LEU A 174 -10.62 8.34 3.37
N PHE A 175 -11.18 7.88 2.25
CA PHE A 175 -12.01 8.74 1.41
C PHE A 175 -13.37 9.06 2.03
N ALA A 176 -13.97 8.14 2.79
CA ALA A 176 -15.22 8.42 3.51
C ALA A 176 -14.99 9.45 4.63
N GLU A 177 -13.88 9.34 5.36
CA GLU A 177 -13.46 10.32 6.36
C GLU A 177 -13.16 11.69 5.73
N GLU A 178 -12.45 11.72 4.60
CA GLU A 178 -12.12 12.95 3.89
C GLU A 178 -13.35 13.68 3.36
N THR A 179 -14.32 12.95 2.83
CA THR A 179 -15.54 13.50 2.23
C THR A 179 -16.67 13.74 3.25
N GLY A 180 -16.43 13.41 4.52
CA GLY A 180 -17.37 13.63 5.62
C GLY A 180 -18.50 12.60 5.73
N ASN A 181 -18.41 11.46 5.03
CA ASN A 181 -19.41 10.39 5.18
C ASN A 181 -19.15 9.55 6.44
N ARG A 182 -19.73 10.00 7.56
CA ARG A 182 -19.60 9.35 8.87
C ARG A 182 -20.11 7.91 8.90
N ALA A 183 -21.20 7.60 8.19
CA ALA A 183 -21.78 6.26 8.23
C ALA A 183 -20.88 5.23 7.55
N THR A 184 -20.36 5.56 6.36
CA THR A 184 -19.39 4.70 5.65
C THR A 184 -18.07 4.65 6.43
N ALA A 185 -17.56 5.78 6.92
CA ALA A 185 -16.32 5.83 7.69
C ALA A 185 -16.41 4.94 8.94
N GLU A 186 -17.50 5.00 9.72
CA GLU A 186 -17.66 4.19 10.92
C GLU A 186 -17.74 2.69 10.60
N LYS A 187 -18.49 2.31 9.57
CA LYS A 187 -18.55 0.90 9.12
C LYS A 187 -17.16 0.36 8.84
N TYR A 188 -16.34 1.12 8.11
CA TYR A 188 -15.01 0.70 7.71
C TYR A 188 -13.98 0.82 8.84
N LYS A 189 -14.14 1.77 9.76
CA LYS A 189 -13.41 1.83 11.05
C LYS A 189 -13.54 0.51 11.82
N GLN A 190 -14.75 -0.03 11.92
CA GLN A 190 -14.98 -1.32 12.58
C GLN A 190 -14.38 -2.52 11.84
N LEU A 191 -14.24 -2.46 10.51
CA LEU A 191 -13.53 -3.49 9.74
C LEU A 191 -12.03 -3.44 9.97
N ILE A 192 -11.45 -2.24 9.97
CA ILE A 192 -10.02 -2.01 10.28
C ILE A 192 -9.69 -2.49 11.69
N ARG A 193 -10.51 -2.13 12.68
CA ARG A 193 -10.38 -2.62 14.06
C ARG A 193 -10.37 -4.15 14.09
N ARG A 194 -11.38 -4.78 13.49
CA ARG A 194 -11.49 -6.25 13.45
C ARG A 194 -10.26 -6.90 12.80
N TYR A 195 -9.75 -6.32 11.71
CA TYR A 195 -8.53 -6.79 11.07
C TYR A 195 -7.32 -6.70 12.02
N ALA A 196 -7.09 -5.55 12.67
CA ALA A 196 -5.97 -5.39 13.61
C ALA A 196 -6.05 -6.40 14.77
N HIS A 197 -7.24 -6.62 15.34
CA HIS A 197 -7.44 -7.63 16.38
C HIS A 197 -7.19 -9.06 15.86
N ALA A 198 -7.64 -9.38 14.63
CA ALA A 198 -7.42 -10.69 14.03
C ALA A 198 -5.92 -10.94 13.78
N LEU A 199 -5.21 -9.96 13.24
CA LEU A 199 -3.79 -10.03 12.96
C LEU A 199 -2.97 -10.42 14.20
N TYR A 200 -3.25 -9.80 15.36
CA TYR A 200 -2.57 -10.12 16.62
C TYR A 200 -2.99 -11.45 17.25
N ARG A 201 -4.14 -12.01 16.85
CA ARG A 201 -4.64 -13.29 17.38
C ARG A 201 -4.18 -14.49 16.56
N VAL A 202 -4.20 -14.37 15.24
CA VAL A 202 -4.00 -15.51 14.33
C VAL A 202 -2.93 -15.28 13.27
N GLY A 203 -2.35 -14.07 13.18
CA GLY A 203 -1.33 -13.73 12.21
C GLY A 203 -1.87 -13.28 10.85
N ILE A 204 -0.96 -13.18 9.88
CA ILE A 204 -1.18 -12.68 8.52
C ILE A 204 -1.97 -13.71 7.70
N GLY A 205 -3.09 -13.28 7.11
CA GLY A 205 -4.04 -14.13 6.38
C GLY A 205 -3.44 -14.87 5.21
N GLU A 206 -2.55 -14.21 4.45
CA GLU A 206 -1.84 -14.81 3.31
C GLU A 206 -0.52 -15.51 3.70
N TRP A 207 -0.35 -15.87 4.97
CA TRP A 207 0.78 -16.65 5.49
C TRP A 207 2.13 -16.04 5.12
N ASP A 208 2.27 -14.74 5.36
CA ASP A 208 3.48 -13.98 5.06
C ASP A 208 3.90 -14.15 3.58
N SER A 209 2.94 -14.11 2.65
CA SER A 209 3.18 -14.23 1.22
C SER A 209 4.27 -13.28 0.75
N GLU A 210 5.30 -13.84 0.09
CA GLU A 210 6.39 -13.09 -0.51
C GLU A 210 5.87 -12.03 -1.50
N ASN A 211 4.98 -12.43 -2.41
CA ASN A 211 4.41 -11.56 -3.44
C ASN A 211 3.53 -10.44 -2.86
N TYR A 212 2.78 -10.73 -1.80
CA TYR A 212 1.72 -9.85 -1.32
C TYR A 212 2.09 -9.04 -0.07
N HIS A 213 3.24 -9.30 0.57
CA HIS A 213 3.65 -8.56 1.76
C HIS A 213 3.71 -7.05 1.50
N GLY A 214 4.37 -6.62 0.41
CA GLY A 214 4.45 -5.21 0.00
C GLY A 214 3.07 -4.62 -0.33
N HIS A 215 2.23 -5.41 -0.98
CA HIS A 215 0.85 -5.07 -1.34
C HIS A 215 -0.04 -4.86 -0.11
N SER A 216 0.24 -5.50 1.02
CA SER A 216 -0.44 -5.28 2.31
C SER A 216 0.17 -4.11 3.10
N LEU A 217 1.49 -3.87 3.00
CA LEU A 217 2.15 -2.73 3.64
C LEU A 217 1.69 -1.38 3.06
N ALA A 218 1.55 -1.28 1.74
CA ALA A 218 1.16 -0.04 1.06
C ALA A 218 -0.14 0.60 1.60
N PRO A 219 -1.29 -0.11 1.65
CA PRO A 219 -2.53 0.46 2.22
C PRO A 219 -2.44 0.77 3.71
N LEU A 220 -1.66 0.00 4.48
CA LEU A 220 -1.44 0.29 5.90
C LEU A 220 -0.62 1.57 6.10
N CYS A 221 0.37 1.83 5.25
CA CYS A 221 1.12 3.09 5.25
C CYS A 221 0.19 4.28 4.96
N ASN A 222 -0.70 4.15 3.97
CA ASN A 222 -1.71 5.18 3.71
C ASN A 222 -2.59 5.44 4.93
N LEU A 223 -3.05 4.39 5.59
CA LEU A 223 -3.91 4.53 6.77
C LEU A 223 -3.19 5.21 7.93
N PHE A 224 -1.94 4.83 8.20
CA PHE A 224 -1.12 5.45 9.24
C PHE A 224 -0.86 6.94 8.97
N ASP A 225 -0.53 7.29 7.74
CA ASP A 225 -0.17 8.66 7.38
C ASP A 225 -1.38 9.60 7.34
N PHE A 226 -2.56 9.12 6.92
CA PHE A 226 -3.67 10.00 6.50
C PHE A 226 -4.95 9.89 7.32
N ALA A 227 -5.13 8.84 8.14
CA ALA A 227 -6.31 8.77 9.01
C ALA A 227 -6.33 9.97 9.96
N LYS A 228 -7.47 10.63 10.12
CA LYS A 228 -7.64 11.74 11.08
C LYS A 228 -7.97 11.23 12.48
N ASP A 229 -8.66 10.10 12.57
CA ASP A 229 -8.96 9.38 13.81
C ASP A 229 -7.72 8.70 14.41
N ASP A 230 -7.42 9.02 15.67
CA ASP A 230 -6.25 8.52 16.38
C ASP A 230 -6.28 7.00 16.60
N ASP A 231 -7.46 6.41 16.87
CA ASP A 231 -7.58 4.96 17.07
C ASP A 231 -7.24 4.23 15.77
N VAL A 232 -7.75 4.72 14.65
CA VAL A 232 -7.50 4.12 13.33
C VAL A 232 -6.03 4.20 12.96
N ARG A 233 -5.39 5.34 13.24
CA ARG A 233 -3.94 5.50 13.06
C ARG A 233 -3.16 4.52 13.94
N LEU A 234 -3.55 4.36 15.22
CA LEU A 234 -2.89 3.41 16.13
C LEU A 234 -3.08 1.96 15.71
N TRP A 235 -4.25 1.58 15.20
CA TRP A 235 -4.46 0.25 14.63
C TRP A 235 -3.63 0.03 13.37
N ALA A 236 -3.52 1.03 12.49
CA ALA A 236 -2.62 0.97 11.34
C ALA A 236 -1.17 0.77 11.78
N LYS A 237 -0.72 1.52 12.79
CA LYS A 237 0.61 1.38 13.39
C LYS A 237 0.83 -0.03 13.94
N ALA A 238 -0.11 -0.56 14.72
CA ALA A 238 -0.02 -1.90 15.28
C ALA A 238 0.09 -2.96 14.17
N CYS A 239 -0.70 -2.83 13.10
CA CYS A 239 -0.59 -3.69 11.94
C CYS A 239 0.79 -3.59 11.29
N LEU A 240 1.31 -2.38 11.05
CA LEU A 240 2.64 -2.19 10.49
C LEU A 240 3.73 -2.78 11.39
N ASP A 241 3.70 -2.53 12.70
CA ASP A 241 4.64 -3.10 13.67
C ASP A 241 4.65 -4.64 13.56
N TRP A 242 3.47 -5.27 13.45
CA TRP A 242 3.34 -6.71 13.28
C TRP A 242 3.89 -7.21 11.93
N PHE A 243 3.52 -6.56 10.81
CA PHE A 243 3.99 -6.95 9.47
C PHE A 243 5.52 -6.86 9.39
N TYR A 244 6.10 -5.77 9.89
CA TYR A 244 7.55 -5.63 9.91
C TYR A 244 8.22 -6.62 10.86
N LEU A 245 7.62 -6.96 12.01
CA LEU A 245 8.15 -8.02 12.88
C LEU A 245 8.12 -9.40 12.19
N ALA A 246 7.00 -9.77 11.59
CA ALA A 246 6.88 -11.02 10.83
C ALA A 246 7.89 -11.06 9.67
N GLY A 247 8.05 -9.93 8.97
CA GLY A 247 9.08 -9.76 7.95
C GLY A 247 10.49 -9.88 8.50
N ALA A 248 10.80 -9.26 9.65
CA ALA A 248 12.12 -9.26 10.27
C ALA A 248 12.58 -10.67 10.68
N VAL A 249 11.67 -11.49 11.21
CA VAL A 249 11.95 -12.91 11.53
C VAL A 249 12.46 -13.63 10.29
N LYS A 250 11.79 -13.42 9.16
CA LYS A 250 12.03 -14.09 7.88
C LYS A 250 13.15 -13.46 7.06
N TYR A 251 13.45 -12.19 7.31
CA TYR A 251 14.47 -11.46 6.58
C TYR A 251 15.84 -11.99 6.93
N TYR A 252 16.64 -12.35 5.93
CA TYR A 252 18.04 -12.68 6.14
C TYR A 252 18.86 -12.24 4.93
N ARG A 253 19.80 -11.31 5.16
CA ARG A 253 20.77 -10.89 4.15
C ARG A 253 20.10 -10.50 2.82
N GLY A 254 19.02 -9.73 2.81
CA GLY A 254 18.35 -9.34 1.54
C GLY A 254 17.38 -10.36 0.94
N ALA A 255 17.16 -11.51 1.60
CA ALA A 255 16.18 -12.53 1.21
C ALA A 255 15.03 -12.63 2.22
N PHE A 256 13.88 -13.14 1.77
CA PHE A 256 12.71 -13.42 2.59
C PHE A 256 12.52 -14.94 2.70
N GLY A 257 12.78 -15.49 3.88
CA GLY A 257 12.85 -16.93 4.11
C GLY A 257 11.73 -17.55 4.95
N GLY A 258 11.82 -18.86 5.12
CA GLY A 258 10.91 -19.66 5.95
C GLY A 258 9.55 -19.94 5.31
N PRO A 259 8.62 -20.58 6.04
CA PRO A 259 7.34 -21.03 5.49
C PRO A 259 6.46 -19.89 4.99
N THR A 260 6.02 -19.93 3.74
CA THR A 260 5.14 -18.93 3.11
C THR A 260 4.09 -19.63 2.23
N LYS A 261 3.01 -18.92 1.89
CA LYS A 261 2.01 -19.36 0.90
C LYS A 261 1.83 -18.26 -0.16
N ARG A 262 1.16 -18.59 -1.26
CA ARG A 262 0.81 -17.61 -2.32
C ARG A 262 2.04 -17.02 -3.02
N ASP A 263 3.09 -17.83 -3.16
CA ASP A 263 4.39 -17.38 -3.65
C ASP A 263 4.56 -17.51 -5.18
N TYR A 264 3.67 -18.18 -5.91
CA TYR A 264 3.68 -18.22 -7.39
C TYR A 264 5.08 -18.43 -8.04
N ASN A 265 5.97 -19.18 -7.38
CA ASN A 265 7.38 -19.38 -7.75
C ASN A 265 8.21 -18.08 -7.84
N HIS A 266 7.93 -17.10 -6.98
CA HIS A 266 8.62 -15.82 -6.90
C HIS A 266 9.61 -15.63 -5.72
N PRO A 267 9.95 -16.60 -4.85
CA PRO A 267 10.90 -16.35 -3.78
C PRO A 267 12.30 -16.25 -4.38
N GLN A 268 12.75 -15.02 -4.59
CA GLN A 268 14.04 -14.71 -5.17
C GLN A 268 14.91 -14.04 -4.11
N PRO A 269 16.07 -14.64 -3.76
CA PRO A 269 17.08 -13.94 -3.01
C PRO A 269 17.38 -12.60 -3.68
N PHE A 270 17.34 -11.53 -2.89
CA PHE A 270 17.61 -10.16 -3.33
C PHE A 270 16.64 -9.54 -4.33
N GLY A 271 15.62 -10.25 -4.81
CA GLY A 271 14.73 -9.77 -5.87
C GLY A 271 13.23 -9.94 -5.63
N GLY A 272 12.81 -10.68 -4.59
CA GLY A 272 11.40 -10.86 -4.27
C GLY A 272 10.73 -9.60 -3.71
N SER A 273 9.41 -9.49 -3.89
CA SER A 273 8.58 -8.34 -3.50
C SER A 273 8.70 -7.99 -2.01
N ALA A 274 8.52 -8.97 -1.11
CA ALA A 274 8.67 -8.76 0.33
C ALA A 274 10.11 -8.36 0.68
N ALA A 275 11.08 -9.06 0.11
CA ALA A 275 12.49 -8.82 0.38
C ALA A 275 12.95 -7.42 -0.06
N ASN A 276 12.39 -6.88 -1.15
CA ASN A 276 12.72 -5.55 -1.67
C ASN A 276 12.09 -4.46 -0.80
N MET A 277 10.80 -4.58 -0.49
CA MET A 277 10.09 -3.64 0.37
C MET A 277 10.71 -3.54 1.77
N LEU A 278 11.04 -4.69 2.39
CA LEU A 278 11.63 -4.73 3.72
C LEU A 278 13.08 -4.22 3.75
N TRP A 279 13.85 -4.41 2.66
CA TRP A 279 15.23 -3.94 2.56
C TRP A 279 15.37 -2.42 2.74
N LEU A 280 14.36 -1.63 2.33
CA LEU A 280 14.35 -0.18 2.55
C LEU A 280 14.63 0.18 4.03
N HIS A 281 14.01 -0.55 4.96
CA HIS A 281 14.24 -0.33 6.40
C HIS A 281 15.35 -1.18 6.99
N PHE A 282 15.44 -2.45 6.62
CA PHE A 282 16.34 -3.40 7.29
C PHE A 282 17.78 -3.34 6.79
N GLY A 283 17.99 -2.92 5.53
CA GLY A 283 19.31 -2.97 4.92
C GLY A 283 19.83 -4.41 4.88
N ASP A 284 21.06 -4.64 5.36
CA ASP A 284 21.66 -5.97 5.50
C ASP A 284 21.46 -6.85 4.26
N SER A 285 22.07 -6.46 3.14
CA SER A 285 22.14 -7.25 1.91
C SER A 285 23.61 -7.37 1.50
N PRO A 286 24.09 -8.58 1.14
CA PRO A 286 25.48 -8.80 0.73
C PRO A 286 25.79 -8.23 -0.65
N ILE A 287 24.75 -7.88 -1.41
CA ILE A 287 24.86 -7.21 -2.70
C ILE A 287 24.08 -5.90 -2.66
N GLU A 288 24.56 -4.91 -3.40
CA GLU A 288 23.78 -3.70 -3.66
C GLU A 288 22.60 -4.05 -4.56
N LYS A 289 21.38 -3.93 -4.03
CA LYS A 289 20.16 -4.09 -4.82
C LYS A 289 20.00 -2.88 -5.73
N MET A 290 19.86 -3.08 -7.04
CA MET A 290 19.79 -1.95 -7.99
C MET A 290 18.70 -2.01 -9.06
N ASP A 291 18.13 -3.17 -9.40
CA ASP A 291 17.41 -3.32 -10.67
C ASP A 291 16.05 -4.05 -10.63
N ARG A 292 15.56 -4.46 -9.46
CA ARG A 292 14.24 -5.12 -9.34
C ARG A 292 13.48 -4.54 -8.16
N TRP A 293 12.60 -3.59 -8.45
CA TRP A 293 11.71 -2.96 -7.47
C TRP A 293 10.28 -3.19 -7.91
N GLU A 294 9.36 -3.27 -6.96
CA GLU A 294 7.93 -3.22 -7.27
C GLU A 294 7.51 -1.78 -7.56
N SER A 295 6.21 -1.52 -7.67
CA SER A 295 5.68 -0.16 -7.78
C SER A 295 5.26 0.42 -6.42
N ASP A 296 5.43 -0.35 -5.34
CA ASP A 296 4.84 -0.04 -4.04
C ASP A 296 5.79 0.63 -3.06
N GLU A 297 7.09 0.63 -3.34
CA GLU A 297 8.13 1.22 -2.50
C GLU A 297 7.86 2.69 -2.21
N VAL A 298 7.23 3.40 -3.15
CA VAL A 298 6.85 4.80 -2.96
C VAL A 298 5.98 5.03 -1.72
N HIS A 299 5.13 4.07 -1.35
CA HIS A 299 4.28 4.16 -0.16
C HIS A 299 5.11 4.15 1.12
N VAL A 300 6.11 3.27 1.18
CA VAL A 300 7.03 3.15 2.32
C VAL A 300 8.00 4.33 2.37
N ILE A 301 8.59 4.69 1.23
CA ILE A 301 9.55 5.80 1.07
C ILE A 301 8.95 7.12 1.56
N THR A 302 7.66 7.34 1.27
CA THR A 302 7.00 8.58 1.61
C THR A 302 6.19 8.51 2.90
N SER A 303 6.15 7.38 3.61
CA SER A 303 5.43 7.26 4.88
C SER A 303 6.21 7.80 6.07
N ALA A 304 5.48 8.28 7.08
CA ALA A 304 6.05 8.68 8.36
C ALA A 304 6.39 7.46 9.23
N TYR A 305 5.83 6.29 8.94
CA TYR A 305 6.09 5.09 9.70
C TYR A 305 7.56 4.65 9.56
N ARG A 306 8.14 4.25 10.69
CA ARG A 306 9.41 3.54 10.76
C ARG A 306 9.26 2.33 11.69
N PRO A 307 9.83 1.16 11.37
CA PRO A 307 9.78 0.01 12.27
C PRO A 307 10.44 0.32 13.63
N PRO A 308 9.95 -0.27 14.73
CA PRO A 308 10.62 -0.14 16.02
C PRO A 308 12.08 -0.61 15.97
N PRO A 309 13.03 0.00 16.71
CA PRO A 309 14.44 -0.40 16.71
C PRO A 309 14.67 -1.89 17.03
N ALA A 310 13.85 -2.46 17.92
CA ALA A 310 13.89 -3.88 18.24
C ALA A 310 13.58 -4.77 17.02
N VAL A 311 12.64 -4.35 16.17
CA VAL A 311 12.30 -5.07 14.92
C VAL A 311 13.48 -5.02 13.94
N ILE A 312 14.16 -3.88 13.84
CA ILE A 312 15.36 -3.74 12.99
C ILE A 312 16.48 -4.65 13.52
N ALA A 313 16.67 -4.74 14.85
CA ALA A 313 17.65 -5.63 15.46
C ALA A 313 17.35 -7.12 15.14
N VAL A 314 16.08 -7.53 15.19
CA VAL A 314 15.64 -8.89 14.79
C VAL A 314 15.92 -9.14 13.30
N ALA A 315 15.67 -8.17 12.43
CA ALA A 315 15.91 -8.30 11.00
C ALA A 315 17.40 -8.53 10.70
N GLN A 316 18.27 -7.80 11.41
CA GLN A 316 19.74 -7.86 11.30
C GLN A 316 20.38 -8.98 12.13
N LYS A 317 19.57 -9.87 12.72
CA LYS A 317 20.02 -10.99 13.56
C LYS A 317 20.93 -10.59 14.72
N ARG A 318 20.68 -9.40 15.31
CA ARG A 318 21.37 -8.89 16.50
C ARG A 318 20.74 -9.45 17.78
N PHE A 319 20.85 -10.75 17.98
CA PHE A 319 20.41 -11.48 19.16
C PHE A 319 21.14 -12.83 19.26
N ASP A 320 21.15 -13.44 20.44
CA ASP A 320 21.78 -14.75 20.66
C ASP A 320 20.99 -15.86 19.97
N ARG A 321 21.69 -16.74 19.25
CA ARG A 321 21.10 -17.82 18.44
C ARG A 321 21.62 -19.19 18.90
N PRO A 322 20.83 -20.27 18.80
CA PRO A 322 19.50 -20.36 18.17
C PRO A 322 18.35 -19.86 19.07
N VAL A 323 17.20 -19.56 18.45
CA VAL A 323 15.94 -19.29 19.16
C VAL A 323 14.82 -20.12 18.54
N GLU A 324 13.84 -20.51 19.34
CA GLU A 324 12.61 -21.15 18.89
C GLU A 324 11.46 -20.14 18.89
N LEU A 325 10.63 -20.16 17.85
CA LEU A 325 9.49 -19.27 17.69
C LEU A 325 8.21 -20.09 17.54
N LEU A 326 7.28 -19.90 18.46
CA LEU A 326 5.91 -20.41 18.35
C LEU A 326 5.05 -19.36 17.66
N SER A 327 4.54 -19.68 16.47
CA SER A 327 3.73 -18.77 15.66
C SER A 327 2.47 -19.48 15.19
N ALA A 328 1.34 -18.77 15.27
CA ALA A 328 0.08 -19.20 14.68
C ALA A 328 -0.04 -18.68 13.25
N LYS A 329 -0.63 -19.49 12.38
CA LYS A 329 -1.12 -19.09 11.04
C LYS A 329 -2.61 -19.37 10.97
N PRO A 330 -3.42 -18.49 10.36
CA PRO A 330 -4.85 -18.73 10.25
C PRO A 330 -5.10 -19.90 9.28
N SER A 331 -6.18 -20.65 9.46
CA SER A 331 -6.57 -21.66 8.47
C SER A 331 -6.86 -20.99 7.12
N TYR A 332 -6.24 -21.50 6.07
CA TYR A 332 -6.49 -21.03 4.71
C TYR A 332 -7.65 -21.86 4.12
N SER A 333 -8.88 -21.40 4.30
CA SER A 333 -10.11 -22.01 3.77
C SER A 333 -10.70 -21.20 2.62
#